data_AF-A0A7J8V1N3-F1
#
_entry.id   AF-A0A7J8V1N3-F1
#
_cell.length_a   1.000
_cell.length_b   1.000
_cell.length_c   1.000
_cell.angle_alpha   90.00
_cell.angle_beta   90.00
_cell.angle_gamma   90.00
#
_symmetry.space_group_name_H-M   'P 1'
#
loop_
_entity.id
_entity.type
_entity.pdbx_description
1 polymer ?
#
loop_
_entity_poly.entity_id
_entity_poly.type
_entity_poly.pdbx_seq_one_letter_code
_entity_poly.pdbx_strand_id
1 'polypeptide(L)'
;MRFGSKEDLAKLYENPPYLQVMKKHVLPYCHGLMNVDYESEVEDDILHIFRKGEEYNYGVEFVLLIAFVEAAIGEAVEDALMSLQELTEEHPSLILQCTQGVWKTTFFIHYLA
;
A
#
# COMPACT_ATOMS: atom_id res chain seq x y z
N MET A 1 3.32 2.47 1.78
CA MET A 1 3.52 2.56 3.25
C MET A 1 5.01 2.45 3.49
N ARG A 2 5.62 3.32 4.30
CA ARG A 2 7.08 3.33 4.49
C ARG A 2 7.45 2.71 5.84
N PHE A 3 8.49 1.88 5.85
CA PHE A 3 9.08 1.26 7.04
C PHE A 3 10.49 1.81 7.25
N GLY A 4 10.89 2.04 8.50
CA GLY A 4 12.24 2.51 8.83
C GLY A 4 13.33 1.46 8.57
N SER A 5 12.96 0.18 8.52
CA SER A 5 13.89 -0.92 8.27
C SER A 5 13.21 -2.09 7.57
N LYS A 6 14.00 -2.99 6.96
CA LYS A 6 13.51 -4.26 6.39
C LYS A 6 12.96 -5.18 7.48
N GLU A 7 13.52 -5.13 8.68
CA GLU A 7 13.05 -5.88 9.84
C GLU A 7 11.64 -5.46 10.26
N ASP A 8 11.34 -4.16 10.21
CA ASP A 8 10.00 -3.67 10.53
C ASP A 8 8.97 -4.06 9.47
N LEU A 9 9.36 -4.06 8.19
CA LEU A 9 8.53 -4.62 7.12
C LEU A 9 8.28 -6.12 7.32
N ALA A 10 9.31 -6.88 7.69
CA ALA A 10 9.16 -8.32 7.98
C ALA A 10 8.15 -8.59 9.11
N LYS A 11 8.13 -7.74 10.15
CA LYS A 11 7.12 -7.81 11.23
C LYS A 11 5.71 -7.60 10.72
N LEU A 12 5.49 -6.75 9.70
CA LEU A 12 4.18 -6.61 9.06
C LEU A 12 3.75 -7.93 8.41
N TYR A 13 4.63 -8.60 7.67
CA TYR A 13 4.29 -9.87 7.01
C TYR A 13 3.95 -10.99 7.98
N GLU A 14 4.54 -10.96 9.17
CA GLU A 14 4.25 -11.92 10.24
C GLU A 14 3.09 -11.49 11.14
N ASN A 15 2.58 -10.26 10.98
CA ASN A 15 1.56 -9.67 11.84
C ASN A 15 0.23 -10.45 11.73
N PRO A 16 -0.28 -11.06 12.82
CA PRO A 16 -1.48 -11.89 12.74
C PRO A 16 -2.73 -11.14 12.26
N PRO A 17 -3.02 -9.91 12.72
CA PRO A 17 -4.09 -9.08 12.16
C PRO A 17 -3.98 -8.87 10.64
N TYR A 18 -2.80 -8.50 10.14
CA TYR A 18 -2.56 -8.34 8.69
C TYR A 18 -2.86 -9.63 7.93
N LEU A 19 -2.29 -10.75 8.37
CA LEU A 19 -2.51 -12.06 7.75
C LEU A 19 -3.98 -12.47 7.75
N GLN A 20 -4.72 -12.16 8.81
CA GLN A 20 -6.15 -12.44 8.90
C GLN A 20 -6.96 -11.63 7.88
N VAL A 21 -6.65 -10.33 7.74
CA VAL A 21 -7.30 -9.47 6.74
C VAL A 21 -7.00 -9.98 5.34
N MET A 22 -5.73 -10.27 5.03
CA MET A 22 -5.32 -10.80 3.73
C MET A 22 -6.07 -12.09 3.38
N LYS A 23 -6.12 -13.04 4.32
CA LYS A 23 -6.80 -14.32 4.11
C LYS A 23 -8.30 -14.20 3.93
N LYS A 24 -8.95 -13.30 4.66
CA LYS A 24 -10.40 -13.16 4.66
C LYS A 24 -10.93 -12.30 3.52
N HIS A 25 -10.21 -11.24 3.17
CA HIS A 25 -10.73 -10.17 2.31
C HIS A 25 -9.99 -10.02 0.98
N VAL A 26 -8.75 -10.49 0.86
CA VAL A 26 -7.94 -10.28 -0.36
C VAL A 26 -7.74 -11.58 -1.13
N LEU A 27 -7.15 -12.59 -0.48
CA LEU A 27 -6.81 -13.87 -1.11
C LEU A 27 -7.99 -14.60 -1.79
N PRO A 28 -9.25 -14.54 -1.28
CA PRO A 28 -10.37 -15.21 -1.95
C PRO A 28 -10.75 -14.63 -3.31
N TYR A 29 -10.37 -13.37 -3.57
CA TYR A 29 -10.78 -12.62 -4.77
C TYR A 29 -9.61 -12.36 -5.73
N CYS A 30 -8.36 -12.41 -5.23
CA CYS A 30 -7.17 -12.23 -6.04
C CYS A 30 -6.75 -13.52 -6.75
N HIS A 31 -6.21 -13.38 -7.96
CA HIS A 31 -5.67 -14.46 -8.79
C HIS A 31 -4.15 -14.42 -8.91
N GLY A 32 -3.55 -13.32 -8.44
CA GLY A 32 -2.11 -13.17 -8.29
C GLY A 32 -1.82 -12.08 -7.28
N LEU A 33 -0.74 -12.25 -6.52
CA LEU A 33 -0.30 -11.30 -5.50
C LEU A 33 1.22 -11.23 -5.52
N MET A 34 1.77 -10.02 -5.52
CA MET A 34 3.21 -9.80 -5.52
C MET A 34 3.56 -8.58 -4.66
N ASN A 35 4.50 -8.76 -3.72
CA ASN A 35 5.12 -7.64 -3.00
C ASN A 35 6.33 -7.15 -3.80
N VAL A 36 6.45 -5.84 -3.99
CA VAL A 36 7.52 -5.20 -4.77
C VAL A 36 8.16 -4.09 -3.94
N ASP A 37 8.69 -4.48 -2.79
CA ASP A 37 9.24 -3.52 -1.84
C ASP A 37 10.61 -3.04 -2.29
N TYR A 38 10.87 -1.74 -2.13
CA TYR A 38 12.14 -1.14 -2.54
C TYR A 38 12.67 -0.19 -1.48
N GLU A 39 13.99 -0.15 -1.33
CA GLU A 39 14.66 0.86 -0.52
C GLU A 39 14.68 2.18 -1.27
N SER A 40 14.35 3.26 -0.55
CA SER A 40 14.41 4.61 -1.11
C SER A 40 14.89 5.61 -0.08
N GLU A 41 15.50 6.67 -0.58
CA GLU A 41 15.97 7.81 0.19
C GLU A 41 15.05 8.99 -0.11
N VAL A 42 14.76 9.79 0.91
CA VAL A 42 14.05 11.04 0.74
C VAL A 42 15.05 12.08 0.24
N GLU A 43 14.78 12.68 -0.92
CA GLU A 43 15.60 13.77 -1.44
C GLU A 43 15.60 14.96 -0.47
N ASP A 44 16.76 15.61 -0.32
CA ASP A 44 17.00 16.67 0.67
C ASP A 44 16.10 17.91 0.48
N ASP A 45 15.40 18.02 -0.64
CA ASP A 45 14.51 19.12 -1.02
C ASP A 45 13.06 18.96 -0.52
N ILE A 46 12.67 17.80 0.03
CA ILE A 46 11.35 17.64 0.65
C ILE A 46 11.27 18.46 1.95
N LEU A 47 10.31 19.38 2.05
CA LEU A 47 10.15 20.26 3.23
C LEU A 47 10.01 19.44 4.53
N HIS A 48 10.66 19.89 5.61
CA HIS A 48 10.65 19.22 6.92
C HIS A 48 9.24 18.94 7.48
N ILE A 49 8.23 19.73 7.13
CA ILE A 49 6.84 19.52 7.55
C ILE A 49 6.22 18.22 6.98
N PHE A 50 6.84 17.66 5.94
CA PHE A 50 6.44 16.40 5.32
C PHE A 50 7.33 15.22 5.75
N ARG A 51 8.22 15.42 6.73
CA ARG A 51 9.10 14.38 7.28
C ARG A 51 8.66 14.07 8.73
N LYS A 52 8.28 12.82 9.09
CA LYS A 52 8.17 12.36 10.49
C LYS A 52 9.54 12.09 11.10
N GLY A 53 10.41 13.11 11.07
CA GLY A 53 11.75 13.02 11.65
C GLY A 53 12.79 12.38 10.73
N GLU A 54 14.06 12.51 11.11
CA GLU A 54 15.22 12.11 10.30
C GLU A 54 15.33 10.59 10.12
N GLU A 55 14.70 9.82 11.01
CA GLU A 55 14.66 8.35 11.00
C GLU A 55 13.95 7.74 9.76
N TYR A 56 13.23 8.55 8.98
CA TYR A 56 12.59 8.14 7.72
C TYR A 56 13.29 8.66 6.46
N ASN A 57 14.42 9.35 6.59
CA ASN A 57 15.23 9.77 5.43
C ASN A 57 15.65 8.55 4.58
N TYR A 58 15.83 7.39 5.21
CA TYR A 58 16.08 6.11 4.59
C TYR A 58 15.00 5.13 5.03
N GLY A 59 14.49 4.30 4.12
CA GLY A 59 13.39 3.41 4.46
C GLY A 59 12.98 2.50 3.30
N VAL A 60 12.10 1.57 3.61
CA VAL A 60 11.56 0.60 2.65
C VAL A 60 10.13 0.98 2.32
N GLU A 61 9.85 1.19 1.05
CA GLU A 61 8.48 1.39 0.57
C GLU A 61 7.81 0.04 0.35
N PHE A 62 6.73 -0.21 1.08
CA PHE A 62 5.85 -1.35 0.89
C PHE A 62 4.92 -1.13 -0.29
N VAL A 63 5.00 -2.02 -1.27
CA VAL A 63 4.18 -2.00 -2.48
C VAL A 63 3.54 -3.37 -2.68
N LEU A 64 2.20 -3.38 -2.75
CA LEU A 64 1.41 -4.60 -2.96
C LEU A 64 0.70 -4.55 -4.31
N LEU A 65 1.02 -5.50 -5.18
CA LEU A 65 0.38 -5.69 -6.46
C LEU A 65 -0.65 -6.83 -6.38
N ILE A 66 -1.88 -6.56 -6.81
CA ILE A 66 -2.98 -7.51 -6.74
C ILE A 66 -3.57 -7.69 -8.15
N ALA A 67 -3.52 -8.91 -8.66
CA ALA A 67 -4.07 -9.25 -9.96
C ALA A 67 -5.43 -9.93 -9.83
N PHE A 68 -6.38 -9.52 -10.67
CA PHE A 68 -7.70 -10.12 -10.83
C PHE A 68 -7.83 -10.66 -12.25
N VAL A 69 -8.53 -11.79 -12.44
CA VAL A 69 -8.89 -12.28 -13.78
C VAL A 69 -10.00 -11.39 -14.34
N GLU A 70 -9.95 -11.03 -15.63
CA GLU A 70 -10.94 -10.13 -16.27
C GLU A 70 -12.38 -10.58 -16.05
N ALA A 71 -12.65 -11.88 -16.07
CA ALA A 71 -13.99 -12.43 -15.81
C ALA A 71 -14.49 -12.24 -14.37
N ALA A 72 -13.60 -11.90 -13.44
CA ALA A 72 -13.90 -11.54 -12.06
C ALA A 72 -13.92 -10.01 -11.83
N ILE A 73 -13.60 -9.21 -12.86
CA ILE A 73 -13.78 -7.77 -12.83
C ILE A 73 -15.28 -7.49 -13.00
N GLY A 74 -15.89 -7.02 -11.92
CA GLY A 74 -17.30 -6.68 -11.84
C GLY A 74 -17.53 -5.83 -10.59
N GLU A 75 -18.77 -5.78 -10.11
CA GLU A 75 -19.21 -4.94 -8.98
C GLU A 75 -18.27 -5.01 -7.77
N ALA A 76 -17.76 -6.20 -7.40
CA ALA A 76 -16.86 -6.35 -6.25
C ALA A 76 -15.50 -5.62 -6.40
N VAL A 77 -14.97 -5.49 -7.62
CA VAL A 77 -13.73 -4.73 -7.86
C VAL A 77 -14.02 -3.23 -7.84
N GLU A 78 -15.15 -2.81 -8.42
CA GLU A 78 -15.60 -1.42 -8.38
C GLU A 78 -15.87 -0.97 -6.93
N ASP A 79 -16.54 -1.79 -6.14
CA ASP A 79 -16.77 -1.56 -4.71
C ASP A 79 -15.46 -1.45 -3.94
N ALA A 80 -14.49 -2.33 -4.22
CA ALA A 80 -13.18 -2.27 -3.56
C ALA A 80 -12.40 -0.99 -3.94
N LEU A 81 -12.48 -0.54 -5.19
CA LEU A 81 -11.87 0.70 -5.65
C LEU A 81 -12.56 1.93 -5.01
N MET A 82 -13.88 1.89 -4.89
CA MET A 82 -14.68 2.92 -4.24
C MET A 82 -14.35 3.01 -2.74
N SER A 83 -14.33 1.88 -2.01
CA SER A 83 -13.92 1.86 -0.61
C SER A 83 -12.47 2.34 -0.40
N LEU A 84 -11.57 2.05 -1.34
CA LEU A 84 -10.20 2.56 -1.28
C LEU A 84 -10.13 4.08 -1.50
N GLN A 85 -10.98 4.60 -2.39
CA GLN A 85 -11.12 6.03 -2.60
C GLN A 85 -11.67 6.71 -1.34
N GLU A 86 -12.75 6.19 -0.76
CA GLU A 86 -13.33 6.68 0.50
C GLU A 86 -12.29 6.69 1.62
N LEU A 87 -11.53 5.60 1.79
CA LEU A 87 -10.46 5.52 2.79
C LEU A 87 -9.38 6.60 2.59
N THR A 88 -9.06 6.92 1.33
CA THR A 88 -8.09 7.97 0.99
C THR A 88 -8.64 9.35 1.36
N GLU A 89 -9.93 9.59 1.12
CA GLU A 89 -10.61 10.85 1.47
C GLU A 89 -10.80 11.02 2.99
N GLU A 90 -11.08 9.93 3.72
CA GLU A 90 -11.26 9.93 5.17
C GLU A 90 -9.96 10.10 5.96
N HIS A 91 -8.83 9.67 5.39
CA HIS A 91 -7.54 9.66 6.07
C HIS A 91 -6.42 10.38 5.31
N PRO A 92 -6.59 11.67 4.97
CA PRO A 92 -5.63 12.42 4.17
C PRO A 92 -4.29 12.65 4.88
N SER A 93 -4.24 12.50 6.21
CA SER A 93 -3.01 12.56 7.00
C SER A 93 -2.21 11.26 6.97
N LEU A 94 -2.85 10.15 6.59
CA LEU A 94 -2.23 8.83 6.50
C LEU A 94 -1.93 8.50 5.05
N ILE A 95 -2.87 8.73 4.13
CA ILE A 95 -2.73 8.39 2.72
C ILE A 95 -2.49 9.67 1.92
N LEU A 96 -1.26 9.86 1.44
CA LEU A 96 -0.90 11.00 0.59
C LEU A 96 -1.36 10.85 -0.83
N GLN A 97 -1.13 9.65 -1.37
CA GLN A 97 -1.38 9.36 -2.77
C GLN A 97 -1.80 7.91 -2.90
N CYS A 98 -2.95 7.73 -3.53
CA CYS A 98 -3.42 6.46 -4.03
C CYS A 98 -3.36 6.53 -5.56
N THR A 99 -2.66 5.59 -6.19
CA THR A 99 -2.65 5.47 -7.66
C THR A 99 -3.33 4.17 -8.05
N GLN A 100 -4.28 4.25 -8.98
CA GLN A 100 -5.04 3.13 -9.53
C GLN A 100 -4.82 3.08 -11.04
N GLY A 101 -4.66 1.87 -11.61
CA GLY A 101 -4.39 1.66 -13.03
C GLY A 101 -5.16 0.47 -13.62
N VAL A 102 -5.63 0.62 -14.86
CA VAL A 102 -6.56 -0.32 -15.53
C VAL A 102 -5.88 -1.55 -16.13
N TRP A 103 -4.54 -1.61 -16.15
CA TRP A 103 -3.79 -2.76 -16.68
C TRP A 103 -3.10 -3.50 -15.54
N LYS A 104 -3.84 -4.41 -14.88
CA LYS A 104 -3.48 -5.07 -13.60
C LYS A 104 -3.47 -4.06 -12.45
N THR A 105 -4.53 -4.08 -11.65
CA THR A 105 -4.75 -3.17 -10.54
C THR A 105 -3.54 -3.11 -9.61
N THR A 106 -2.78 -2.04 -9.76
CA THR A 106 -1.57 -1.78 -9.00
C THR A 106 -1.92 -0.70 -7.99
N PHE A 107 -1.79 -1.00 -6.71
CA PHE A 107 -2.06 -0.04 -5.65
C PHE A 107 -0.75 0.51 -5.11
N PHE A 108 -0.52 1.80 -5.35
CA PHE A 108 0.51 2.55 -4.64
C PHE A 108 -0.19 3.38 -3.58
N ILE A 109 0.10 3.10 -2.30
CA ILE A 109 -0.29 3.96 -1.19
C ILE A 109 0.98 4.62 -0.66
N HIS A 110 1.25 5.85 -1.11
CA HIS A 110 2.29 6.67 -0.49
C HIS A 110 1.75 7.22 0.82
N TYR A 111 2.50 7.01 1.90
CA TYR A 111 2.25 7.62 3.20
C TYR A 111 3.19 8.81 3.34
N LEU A 112 2.79 9.85 4.10
CA LEU A 112 3.78 10.79 4.64
C LEU A 112 4.73 9.99 5.50
N ALA A 113 6.02 10.05 5.13
CA ALA A 113 7.14 9.70 6.00
C ALA A 113 6.83 10.26 7.36
#